data_AF-A0A023GNY0-F1
#
_entry.id   AF-A0A023GNY0-F1
#
_cell.length_a   1.000
_cell.length_b   1.000
_cell.length_c   1.000
_cell.angle_alpha   90.00
_cell.angle_beta   90.00
_cell.angle_gamma   90.00
#
_symmetry.space_group_name_H-M   'P 1'
#
loop_
_entity.id
_entity.type
_entity.pdbx_description
1 polymer ?
#
loop_
_entity_poly.entity_id
_entity_poly.type
_entity_poly.pdbx_seq_one_letter_code
_entity_poly.pdbx_strand_id
1 'polypeptide(L)'
;MGLLSFKYGQLSDLPFALFCVTFVLVSFNKVCTSQYFLWYLCLLPLVLPKLGLSLRRGVLLLLMWLGGQALWLVQAYYLEFGGKPLFVHVWVAGLIFLAANTFILCFMM
;
A
#
# COMPACT_ATOMS: atom_id res chain seq x y z
N MET A 1 -8.09 0.96 11.91
CA MET A 1 -7.90 -0.40 12.45
C MET A 1 -9.18 -0.95 13.06
N GLY A 2 -9.66 -0.43 14.21
CA GLY A 2 -10.82 -1.00 14.92
C GLY A 2 -12.08 -1.20 14.06
N LEU A 3 -12.47 -0.20 13.26
CA LEU A 3 -13.66 -0.29 12.39
C LEU A 3 -13.57 -1.41 11.34
N LEU A 4 -12.39 -1.69 10.79
CA LEU A 4 -12.19 -2.78 9.83
C LEU A 4 -12.40 -4.14 10.51
N SER A 5 -11.82 -4.30 11.71
CA SER A 5 -11.96 -5.52 12.50
C SER A 5 -13.40 -5.78 12.94
N PHE A 6 -14.16 -4.73 13.27
CA PHE A 6 -15.59 -4.87 13.57
C PHE A 6 -16.41 -5.22 12.31
N LYS A 7 -16.15 -4.55 11.18
CA LYS A 7 -16.91 -4.77 9.92
C LYS A 7 -16.65 -6.15 9.32
N TYR A 8 -15.41 -6.62 9.34
CA TYR A 8 -14.98 -7.89 8.73
C TYR A 8 -14.59 -8.95 9.76
N GLY A 9 -15.22 -8.93 10.95
CA GLY A 9 -14.92 -9.84 12.06
C GLY A 9 -15.45 -11.26 11.91
N GLN A 10 -16.17 -11.57 10.83
CA GLN A 10 -16.67 -12.92 10.56
C GLN A 10 -15.54 -13.82 10.06
N LEU A 11 -15.59 -15.12 10.39
CA LEU A 11 -14.53 -16.09 10.05
C LEU A 11 -14.27 -16.16 8.55
N SER A 12 -15.32 -16.03 7.74
CA SER A 12 -15.23 -15.97 6.28
C SER A 12 -14.35 -14.82 5.80
N ASP A 13 -14.39 -13.67 6.47
CA ASP A 13 -13.72 -12.43 6.06
C ASP A 13 -12.36 -12.23 6.71
N LEU A 14 -11.94 -13.16 7.58
CA LEU A 14 -10.69 -13.05 8.32
C LEU A 14 -9.45 -12.82 7.43
N PRO A 15 -9.23 -13.54 6.30
CA PRO A 15 -8.09 -13.26 5.43
C PRO A 15 -8.12 -11.84 4.86
N PHE A 16 -9.31 -11.35 4.51
CA PHE A 16 -9.51 -10.00 3.99
C PHE A 16 -9.29 -8.93 5.06
N ALA A 17 -9.78 -9.17 6.28
CA ALA A 17 -9.55 -8.31 7.43
C ALA A 17 -8.05 -8.20 7.77
N LEU A 18 -7.33 -9.33 7.80
CA LEU A 18 -5.88 -9.38 8.05
C LEU A 18 -5.10 -8.66 6.95
N PHE A 19 -5.49 -8.83 5.68
CA PHE A 19 -4.90 -8.07 4.58
C PHE A 19 -5.09 -6.57 4.76
N CYS A 20 -6.33 -6.11 4.99
CA CYS A 20 -6.64 -4.68 5.12
C CYS A 20 -5.95 -4.05 6.34
N VAL A 21 -5.98 -4.72 7.49
CA VAL A 21 -5.30 -4.25 8.71
C VAL A 21 -3.80 -4.17 8.48
N THR A 22 -3.18 -5.19 7.89
CA THR A 22 -1.74 -5.16 7.58
C THR A 22 -1.40 -4.06 6.57
N PHE A 23 -2.24 -3.88 5.54
CA PHE A 23 -2.05 -2.83 4.54
C PHE A 23 -2.13 -1.42 5.15
N VAL A 24 -3.09 -1.17 6.04
CA VAL A 24 -3.18 0.09 6.81
C VAL A 24 -1.95 0.27 7.70
N LEU A 25 -1.49 -0.80 8.37
CA LEU A 25 -0.37 -0.72 9.32
C LEU A 25 0.89 -0.27 8.60
N VAL A 26 1.15 -0.85 7.44
CA VAL A 26 2.32 -0.52 6.62
C VAL A 26 2.19 0.87 6.00
N SER A 27 1.02 1.21 5.45
CA SER A 27 0.80 2.50 4.78
C SER A 27 0.94 3.69 5.72
N PHE A 28 0.51 3.54 6.97
CA PHE A 28 0.52 4.62 7.97
C PHE A 28 1.69 4.52 8.96
N ASN A 29 2.67 3.64 8.71
CA ASN A 29 3.86 3.59 9.55
C ASN A 29 4.73 4.84 9.33
N LYS A 30 5.30 5.38 10.41
CA LYS A 30 6.21 6.53 10.35
C LYS A 30 7.49 6.23 9.55
N VAL A 31 7.96 4.99 9.63
CA VAL A 31 9.11 4.49 8.88
C VAL A 31 8.59 3.47 7.88
N CYS A 32 8.97 3.60 6.62
CA CYS A 32 8.55 2.66 5.58
C CYS A 32 9.80 2.07 4.92
N THR A 33 9.83 0.75 4.78
CA THR A 33 10.85 0.03 4.01
C THR A 33 10.18 -1.01 3.12
N SER A 34 10.82 -1.38 2.02
CA SER A 34 10.26 -2.36 1.08
C SER A 34 9.99 -3.73 1.71
N GLN A 35 10.67 -4.06 2.82
CA GLN A 35 10.43 -5.29 3.58
C GLN A 35 8.99 -5.38 4.08
N TYR A 36 8.37 -4.26 4.46
CA TYR A 36 7.01 -4.24 5.00
C TYR A 36 5.96 -4.64 3.95
N PHE A 37 6.24 -4.44 2.66
CA PHE A 37 5.28 -4.78 1.60
C PHE A 37 5.01 -6.29 1.52
N LEU A 38 6.00 -7.11 1.87
CA LEU A 38 5.84 -8.56 1.91
C LEU A 38 4.76 -9.01 2.90
N TRP A 39 4.48 -8.23 3.94
CA TRP A 39 3.52 -8.60 4.99
C TRP A 39 2.08 -8.68 4.48
N TYR A 40 1.65 -7.76 3.60
CA TYR A 40 0.33 -7.86 2.99
C TYR A 40 0.37 -8.60 1.63
N LEU A 41 1.49 -8.59 0.91
CA LEU A 41 1.61 -9.32 -0.36
C LEU A 41 1.51 -10.83 -0.16
N CYS A 42 2.00 -11.39 0.95
CA CYS A 42 1.82 -12.82 1.24
C CYS A 42 0.35 -13.20 1.50
N LEU A 43 -0.49 -12.23 1.91
CA LEU A 43 -1.93 -12.42 2.11
C LEU A 43 -2.74 -12.18 0.82
N LEU A 44 -2.16 -11.50 -0.18
CA LEU A 44 -2.85 -11.14 -1.42
C LEU A 44 -3.45 -12.35 -2.17
N PRO A 45 -2.74 -13.49 -2.34
CA PRO A 45 -3.31 -14.68 -2.99
C PRO A 45 -4.57 -15.22 -2.30
N LEU A 46 -4.65 -15.09 -0.97
CA LEU A 46 -5.78 -15.57 -0.17
C LEU A 46 -7.03 -14.70 -0.35
N VAL A 47 -6.84 -13.39 -0.59
CA VAL A 47 -7.96 -12.43 -0.72
C VAL A 47 -8.38 -12.20 -2.16
N LEU A 48 -7.50 -12.46 -3.14
CA LEU A 48 -7.75 -12.24 -4.57
C LEU A 48 -9.10 -12.78 -5.06
N PRO A 49 -9.53 -14.02 -4.74
CA PRO A 49 -10.82 -14.55 -5.18
C PRO A 49 -12.03 -13.75 -4.67
N LYS A 50 -11.90 -13.11 -3.50
CA LYS A 50 -12.98 -12.31 -2.89
C LYS A 50 -13.07 -10.89 -3.44
N LEU A 51 -12.01 -10.36 -4.02
CA LEU A 51 -11.98 -8.97 -4.49
C LEU A 51 -12.87 -8.71 -5.71
N GLY A 52 -13.21 -9.76 -6.48
CA GLY A 52 -14.05 -9.63 -7.68
C GLY A 52 -13.48 -8.66 -8.74
N LEU A 53 -12.16 -8.40 -8.70
CA LEU A 53 -11.52 -7.43 -9.58
C LEU A 53 -11.42 -7.96 -11.00
N SER A 54 -11.83 -7.15 -11.98
CA SER A 54 -11.47 -7.41 -13.37
C SER A 54 -9.95 -7.27 -13.55
N LEU A 55 -9.37 -8.06 -14.45
CA LEU A 55 -7.93 -8.03 -14.73
C LEU A 55 -7.43 -6.60 -15.03
N ARG A 56 -8.21 -5.81 -15.78
CA ARG A 56 -7.89 -4.40 -16.08
C ARG A 56 -7.77 -3.57 -14.81
N ARG A 57 -8.73 -3.68 -13.89
CA ARG A 57 -8.69 -2.96 -12.60
C ARG A 57 -7.50 -3.42 -11.76
N GLY A 58 -7.27 -4.73 -11.67
CA GLY A 58 -6.12 -5.28 -10.95
C GLY A 58 -4.78 -4.76 -11.46
N VAL A 59 -4.59 -4.73 -12.79
CA VAL A 59 -3.38 -4.18 -13.41
C VAL A 59 -3.24 -2.67 -13.14
N LEU A 60 -4.33 -1.90 -13.22
CA LEU A 60 -4.29 -0.47 -12.92
C LEU A 60 -3.88 -0.18 -11.47
N LEU A 61 -4.44 -0.93 -10.51
CA LEU A 61 -4.06 -0.81 -9.09
C LEU A 61 -2.61 -1.20 -8.85
N LEU A 62 -2.13 -2.27 -9.50
CA LEU A 62 -0.73 -2.70 -9.42
C LEU A 62 0.22 -1.63 -9.98
N LEU A 63 -0.10 -1.05 -11.13
CA LEU A 63 0.69 0.02 -11.73
C LEU A 63 0.70 1.29 -10.85
N MET A 64 -0.43 1.64 -10.24
CA MET A 64 -0.50 2.73 -9.28
C MET A 64 0.38 2.47 -8.06
N TRP A 65 0.34 1.25 -7.52
CA TRP A 65 1.14 0.83 -6.38
C TRP A 65 2.65 0.85 -6.68
N LEU A 66 3.06 0.32 -7.84
CA LEU A 66 4.44 0.34 -8.31
C LEU A 66 4.91 1.77 -8.62
N GLY A 67 4.07 2.57 -9.27
CA GLY A 67 4.36 3.95 -9.62
C GLY A 67 4.57 4.84 -8.40
N GLY A 68 3.74 4.67 -7.36
CA GLY A 68 3.91 5.38 -6.10
C GLY A 68 5.24 5.07 -5.41
N GLN A 69 5.65 3.78 -5.38
CA GLN A 69 6.96 3.39 -4.86
C GLN A 69 8.10 3.95 -5.71
N ALA A 70 8.02 3.82 -7.03
CA ALA A 70 9.06 4.29 -7.93
C ALA A 70 9.27 5.80 -7.78
N LEU A 71 8.18 6.58 -7.71
CA LEU A 71 8.23 8.02 -7.49
C LEU A 71 8.95 8.35 -6.18
N TRP A 72 8.56 7.71 -5.08
CA TRP A 72 9.16 7.94 -3.77
C TRP A 72 10.64 7.52 -3.72
N LEU A 73 10.97 6.32 -4.22
CA LEU A 73 12.33 5.78 -4.22
C LEU A 73 13.29 6.59 -5.09
N VAL A 74 12.85 7.10 -6.25
CA VAL A 74 13.70 7.94 -7.09
C VAL A 74 14.09 9.23 -6.37
N GLN A 75 13.16 9.88 -5.66
CA GLN A 75 13.50 11.08 -4.88
C GLN A 75 14.45 10.74 -3.72
N ALA A 76 14.19 9.66 -3.00
CA ALA A 76 15.02 9.22 -1.89
C ALA A 76 16.44 8.84 -2.36
N TYR A 77 16.57 8.18 -3.51
CA TYR A 77 17.85 7.82 -4.10
C TYR A 77 18.71 9.06 -4.41
N TYR A 78 18.13 10.06 -5.07
CA TYR A 78 18.87 11.28 -5.40
C TYR A 78 19.20 12.14 -4.17
N LEU A 79 18.36 12.09 -3.13
CA LEU A 79 18.65 12.73 -1.85
C LEU A 79 19.86 12.05 -1.17
N GLU A 80 19.78 10.74 -0.97
CA GLU A 80 20.75 10.00 -0.16
C GLU A 80 22.06 9.71 -0.89
N PHE A 81 21.97 9.16 -2.10
CA PHE A 81 23.14 8.74 -2.89
C PHE A 81 23.58 9.80 -3.90
N GLY A 82 22.63 10.61 -4.39
CA GLY A 82 22.92 11.69 -5.34
C GLY A 82 23.35 13.01 -4.70
N GLY A 83 23.27 13.15 -3.37
CA GLY A 83 23.64 14.36 -2.64
C GLY A 83 22.80 15.60 -2.99
N LYS A 84 21.65 15.45 -3.66
CA LYS A 84 20.80 16.58 -4.05
C LYS A 84 19.89 16.98 -2.89
N PRO A 85 19.64 18.28 -2.64
CA PRO A 85 18.82 18.74 -1.51
C PRO A 85 17.30 18.56 -1.75
N LEU A 86 16.84 17.32 -1.95
CA LEU A 86 15.48 16.95 -2.34
C LEU A 86 14.55 16.62 -1.16
N PHE A 87 14.81 17.13 0.05
CA PHE A 87 14.02 16.82 1.26
C PHE A 87 12.51 17.06 1.07
N VAL A 88 12.13 18.21 0.50
CA VAL A 88 10.71 18.53 0.22
C VAL A 88 10.13 17.60 -0.84
N HIS A 89 10.90 17.21 -1.86
CA HIS A 89 10.44 16.29 -2.90
C HIS A 89 10.18 14.90 -2.34
N VAL A 90 11.05 14.40 -1.45
CA VAL A 90 10.83 13.11 -0.76
C VAL A 90 9.58 13.19 0.12
N TRP A 91 9.38 14.30 0.83
CA TRP A 91 8.18 14.51 1.64
C TRP A 91 6.89 14.52 0.80
N VAL A 92 6.84 15.29 -0.29
CA VAL A 92 5.69 15.31 -1.21
C VAL A 92 5.47 13.94 -1.86
N ALA A 93 6.53 13.27 -2.32
CA ALA A 93 6.43 11.94 -2.89
C ALA A 93 5.90 10.92 -1.87
N GLY A 94 6.28 11.05 -0.59
CA GLY A 94 5.72 10.26 0.50
C GLY A 94 4.22 10.49 0.71
N LEU A 95 3.75 11.75 0.63
CA LEU A 95 2.31 12.06 0.68
C LEU A 95 1.54 11.48 -0.51
N ILE A 96 2.10 11.59 -1.73
CA ILE A 96 1.52 11.00 -2.93
C ILE A 96 1.45 9.47 -2.79
N PHE A 97 2.52 8.85 -2.29
CA PHE A 97 2.56 7.41 -2.05
C PHE A 97 1.52 6.98 -1.00
N LEU A 98 1.37 7.72 0.10
CA LEU A 98 0.33 7.47 1.10
C LEU A 98 -1.08 7.61 0.50
N ALA A 99 -1.33 8.65 -0.29
CA ALA A 99 -2.62 8.87 -0.95
C ALA A 99 -2.95 7.75 -1.94
N ALA A 100 -1.97 7.30 -2.74
CA ALA A 100 -2.13 6.19 -3.68
C ALA A 100 -2.47 4.88 -2.95
N ASN A 101 -1.74 4.53 -1.89
CA ASN A 101 -2.05 3.35 -1.07
C ASN A 101 -3.44 3.44 -0.43
N THR A 102 -3.79 4.60 0.12
CA THR A 102 -5.12 4.83 0.72
C THR A 102 -6.22 4.66 -0.32
N PHE A 103 -6.04 5.18 -1.53
CA PHE A 103 -6.99 4.99 -2.62
C PHE A 103 -7.13 3.52 -3.02
N ILE A 104 -6.02 2.79 -3.17
CA ILE A 104 -6.04 1.36 -3.48
C ILE A 104 -6.83 0.58 -2.43
N LEU A 105 -6.57 0.85 -1.15
CA LEU A 105 -7.29 0.21 -0.04
C LEU A 105 -8.80 0.51 -0.11
N CYS A 106 -9.18 1.77 -0.26
CA CYS A 106 -10.59 2.16 -0.35
C CYS A 106 -11.29 1.56 -1.58
N PHE A 107 -10.58 1.36 -2.68
CA PHE A 107 -11.14 0.73 -3.89
C PHE A 107 -11.34 -0.78 -3.72
N MET A 108 -10.52 -1.43 -2.90
CA MET A 108 -10.59 -2.87 -2.64
C MET A 108 -11.61 -3.26 -1.56
N MET A 109 -12.06 -2.31 -0.73
CA MET A 109 -13.00 -2.49 0.37
C MET A 109 -14.47 -2.37 -0.04
#